data_AF-A0A6C0HVC3-F1
#
_entry.id   AF-A0A6C0HVC3-F1
#
_cell.length_a   1.000
_cell.length_b   1.000
_cell.length_c   1.000
_cell.angle_alpha   90.00
_cell.angle_beta   90.00
_cell.angle_gamma   90.00
#
_symmetry.space_group_name_H-M   'P 1'
#
loop_
_entity.id
_entity.type
_entity.pdbx_description
1 polymer ?
#
loop_
_entity_poly.entity_id
_entity_poly.type
_entity_poly.pdbx_seq_one_letter_code
_entity_poly.pdbx_strand_id
1 'polypeptide(L)'
;MVFSDMKDMVMRNTVLLGITIAVLAAFVNQLVISFINDIIIPIIDRDGDNDNEPDINKIAKYSVKINGITFKIGAFILALIRFILVLFFIFIVCYILLKTKKP
;
A
#
# COMPACT_ATOMS: atom_id res chain seq x y z
N MET A 1 -3.21 -28.28 -31.58
CA MET A 1 -4.16 -27.20 -31.89
C MET A 1 -4.24 -26.23 -30.71
N VAL A 2 -4.85 -26.60 -29.57
CA VAL A 2 -5.02 -25.75 -28.37
C VAL A 2 -3.76 -25.02 -27.87
N PHE A 3 -2.60 -25.69 -27.81
CA PHE A 3 -1.34 -25.06 -27.37
C PHE A 3 -0.80 -23.99 -28.33
N SER A 4 -1.05 -24.13 -29.63
CA SER A 4 -0.68 -23.11 -30.62
C SER A 4 -1.57 -21.88 -30.45
N ASP A 5 -2.88 -22.11 -30.30
CA ASP A 5 -3.88 -21.05 -30.14
C ASP A 5 -3.65 -20.24 -28.86
N MET A 6 -3.24 -20.90 -27.76
CA MET A 6 -2.84 -20.23 -26.52
C MET A 6 -1.57 -19.40 -26.68
N LYS A 7 -0.56 -19.92 -27.37
CA LYS A 7 0.69 -19.19 -27.64
C LYS A 7 0.42 -17.94 -28.46
N ASP A 8 -0.40 -18.07 -29.51
CA ASP A 8 -0.78 -16.95 -30.38
C ASP A 8 -1.63 -15.92 -29.63
N MET A 9 -2.48 -16.36 -28.70
CA MET A 9 -3.23 -15.46 -27.82
C MET A 9 -2.31 -14.68 -26.87
N VAL A 10 -1.33 -15.35 -26.24
CA VAL A 10 -0.37 -14.68 -25.34
C VAL A 10 0.54 -13.74 -26.12
N MET A 11 0.97 -14.10 -27.33
CA MET A 11 1.80 -13.24 -28.18
C MET A 11 1.06 -12.03 -28.73
N ARG A 12 -0.27 -11.93 -28.57
CA ARG A 12 -0.99 -10.69 -28.89
C ARG A 12 -0.52 -9.57 -27.97
N ASN A 13 -0.16 -8.44 -28.57
CA ASN A 13 0.39 -7.27 -27.90
C ASN A 13 -0.48 -6.78 -26.73
N THR A 14 -1.80 -6.98 -26.79
CA THR A 14 -2.74 -6.62 -25.71
C THR A 14 -2.61 -7.49 -24.46
N VAL A 15 -2.36 -8.80 -24.62
CA VAL A 15 -2.20 -9.74 -23.49
C VAL A 15 -0.84 -9.53 -22.84
N LEU A 16 0.23 -9.40 -23.63
CA LEU A 16 1.55 -9.05 -23.12
C LEU A 16 1.53 -7.74 -22.34
N LEU A 17 0.90 -6.69 -22.90
CA LEU A 17 0.75 -5.40 -22.23
C LEU A 17 -0.04 -5.53 -20.92
N GLY A 18 -1.11 -6.31 -20.90
CA GLY A 18 -1.87 -6.60 -19.68
C GLY A 18 -1.02 -7.29 -18.61
N ILE A 19 -0.22 -8.28 -18.99
CA ILE A 19 0.71 -8.97 -18.08
C ILE A 19 1.76 -8.00 -17.56
N THR A 20 2.36 -7.16 -18.42
CA THR A 20 3.36 -6.17 -18.02
C THR A 20 2.78 -5.16 -17.03
N ILE A 21 1.56 -4.66 -17.28
CA ILE A 21 0.88 -3.75 -16.36
C ILE A 21 0.61 -4.44 -15.02
N ALA A 22 0.11 -5.68 -15.03
CA ALA A 22 -0.20 -6.43 -13.82
C ALA A 22 1.06 -6.68 -12.97
N VAL A 23 2.16 -7.10 -13.60
CA VAL A 23 3.45 -7.32 -12.93
C VAL A 23 3.99 -6.01 -12.36
N LEU A 24 3.97 -4.93 -13.14
CA LEU A 24 4.42 -3.62 -12.68
C LEU A 24 3.58 -3.12 -11.50
N ALA A 25 2.25 -3.25 -11.58
CA ALA A 25 1.35 -2.87 -10.49
C ALA A 25 1.61 -3.67 -9.21
N ALA A 26 1.88 -4.97 -9.33
CA ALA A 26 2.21 -5.82 -8.19
C ALA A 26 3.51 -5.36 -7.51
N PHE A 27 4.57 -5.07 -8.27
CA PHE A 27 5.83 -4.58 -7.72
C PHE A 27 5.70 -3.19 -7.11
N VAL A 28 4.98 -2.27 -7.74
CA VAL A 28 4.70 -0.94 -7.18
C VAL A 28 3.94 -1.07 -5.86
N ASN A 29 2.93 -1.95 -5.81
CA ASN A 29 2.19 -2.18 -4.58
C ASN A 29 3.08 -2.76 -3.46
N GLN A 30 3.94 -3.73 -3.78
CA GLN A 30 4.91 -4.28 -2.82
C GLN A 30 5.88 -3.22 -2.31
N LEU A 31 6.40 -2.36 -3.19
CA LEU A 31 7.29 -1.26 -2.83
C LEU A 31 6.60 -0.28 -1.89
N VAL A 32 5.37 0.11 -2.19
CA VAL A 32 4.57 1.01 -1.34
C VAL A 32 4.31 0.38 0.03
N ILE A 33 3.95 -0.90 0.08
CA ILE A 33 3.71 -1.62 1.34
C ILE A 33 5.00 -1.71 2.17
N SER A 34 6.13 -2.06 1.56
CA SER A 34 7.43 -2.10 2.23
C SER A 34 7.84 -0.71 2.73
N PHE A 35 7.69 0.32 1.90
CA PHE A 35 7.97 1.69 2.33
C PHE A 35 7.13 2.11 3.55
N ILE A 36 5.84 1.76 3.57
CA ILE A 36 5.00 2.03 4.74
C ILE A 36 5.45 1.22 5.95
N ASN A 37 5.61 -0.09 5.81
CA ASN A 37 5.87 -0.97 6.95
C ASN A 37 7.29 -0.80 7.52
N ASP A 38 8.26 -0.50 6.67
CA ASP A 38 9.69 -0.55 7.04
C ASP A 38 10.27 0.85 7.29
N ILE A 39 9.64 1.91 6.75
CA ILE A 39 10.09 3.29 6.95
C ILE A 39 9.05 4.09 7.73
N ILE A 40 7.80 4.14 7.25
CA ILE A 40 6.81 5.03 7.87
C ILE A 40 6.33 4.52 9.23
N ILE A 41 6.01 3.23 9.35
CA ILE A 41 5.54 2.65 10.60
C ILE A 41 6.60 2.84 11.69
N PRO A 42 7.89 2.49 11.53
CA PRO A 42 8.90 2.73 12.56
C PRO A 42 9.09 4.22 12.94
N ILE A 43 8.85 5.15 12.02
CA ILE A 43 8.92 6.59 12.33
C ILE A 43 7.73 7.03 13.19
N ILE A 44 6.53 6.51 12.89
CA ILE A 44 5.30 6.82 13.65
C ILE A 44 5.25 6.02 14.96
N ASP A 45 5.81 4.81 14.97
CA ASP A 45 5.89 3.85 16.07
C ASP A 45 7.17 4.04 16.90
N ARG A 46 7.73 5.25 16.80
CA ARG A 46 8.86 5.67 17.61
C ARG A 46 8.40 5.67 19.05
N ASP A 47 9.13 4.91 19.87
CA ASP A 47 9.09 4.96 21.33
C ASP A 47 9.46 6.38 21.79
N GLY A 48 8.45 7.23 21.95
CA GLY A 48 8.58 8.62 22.32
C GLY A 48 8.74 8.81 23.82
N ASP A 49 8.30 7.83 24.61
CA ASP A 49 8.34 7.82 26.08
C ASP A 49 9.47 6.94 26.67
N ASN A 50 10.29 6.29 25.84
CA ASN A 50 11.37 5.37 26.19
C ASN A 50 10.90 4.19 27.07
N ASP A 51 9.69 3.68 26.84
CA ASP A 51 9.13 2.57 27.60
C ASP A 51 9.41 1.19 26.98
N ASN A 52 10.14 1.14 25.85
CA ASN A 52 10.38 -0.04 24.99
C ASN A 52 9.09 -0.67 24.43
N GLU A 53 7.95 0.01 24.48
CA GLU A 53 6.73 -0.38 23.78
C GLU A 53 6.48 0.51 22.55
N PRO A 54 5.97 -0.05 21.45
CA PRO A 54 5.65 0.76 20.28
C PRO A 54 4.38 1.59 20.52
N ASP A 55 4.49 2.92 20.43
CA ASP A 55 3.40 3.87 20.73
C ASP A 55 2.17 3.72 19.82
N ILE A 56 2.32 3.22 18.59
CA ILE A 56 1.18 2.93 17.71
C ILE A 56 0.33 1.79 18.27
N ASN A 57 0.92 0.81 18.97
CA ASN A 57 0.15 -0.28 19.53
C ASN A 57 -0.82 0.21 20.62
N LYS A 58 -0.49 1.29 21.33
CA LYS A 58 -1.41 1.95 22.27
C LYS A 58 -2.62 2.53 21.53
N ILE A 59 -2.39 3.20 20.39
CA ILE A 59 -3.44 3.78 19.55
C ILE A 59 -4.30 2.69 18.90
N ALA A 60 -3.69 1.64 18.34
CA ALA A 60 -4.39 0.56 17.64
C ALA A 60 -5.30 -0.27 18.56
N LYS A 61 -4.94 -0.39 19.84
CA LYS A 61 -5.73 -1.09 20.87
C LYS A 61 -6.94 -0.27 21.34
N TYR A 62 -7.05 1.00 20.96
CA TYR A 62 -8.19 1.83 21.33
C TYR A 62 -9.49 1.26 20.75
N SER A 63 -10.37 0.83 21.64
CA SER A 63 -11.67 0.27 21.28
C SER A 63 -12.76 0.81 22.18
N VAL A 64 -13.91 1.12 21.58
CA VAL A 64 -15.08 1.61 22.28
C VAL A 64 -16.15 0.54 22.21
N LYS A 65 -16.67 0.14 23.36
CA LYS A 65 -17.78 -0.82 23.44
C LYS A 65 -19.08 -0.05 23.63
N ILE A 66 -20.00 -0.18 22.68
CA ILE A 66 -21.35 0.40 22.78
C ILE A 66 -22.35 -0.74 22.60
N ASN A 67 -23.21 -0.95 23.61
CA ASN A 67 -24.33 -1.89 23.55
C ASN A 67 -23.95 -3.33 23.15
N GLY A 68 -22.80 -3.83 23.65
CA GLY A 68 -22.28 -5.17 23.35
C GLY A 68 -21.45 -5.28 22.05
N ILE A 69 -21.39 -4.22 21.24
CA ILE A 69 -20.59 -4.17 20.01
C ILE A 69 -19.24 -3.50 20.31
N THR A 70 -18.14 -4.14 19.92
CA THR A 70 -16.78 -3.60 20.10
C THR A 70 -16.30 -2.90 18.82
N PHE A 71 -16.19 -1.58 18.86
CA PHE A 71 -15.67 -0.77 17.76
C PHE A 71 -14.16 -0.53 17.95
N LYS A 72 -13.34 -1.10 17.06
CA LYS A 72 -11.87 -0.93 17.05
C LYS A 72 -11.47 0.37 16.34
N ILE A 73 -11.79 1.51 16.95
CA ILE A 73 -11.56 2.84 16.37
C ILE A 73 -10.06 3.10 16.14
N GLY A 74 -9.20 2.61 17.04
CA GLY A 74 -7.75 2.70 16.91
C GLY A 74 -7.21 2.07 15.63
N ALA A 75 -7.62 0.83 15.36
CA ALA A 75 -7.25 0.12 14.14
C ALA A 75 -7.76 0.82 12.88
N PHE A 76 -8.94 1.44 12.94
CA PHE A 76 -9.49 2.20 11.82
C PHE A 76 -8.69 3.47 11.53
N ILE A 77 -8.34 4.26 12.56
CA ILE A 77 -7.51 5.46 12.41
C ILE A 77 -6.14 5.10 11.82
N LEU A 78 -5.53 4.02 12.30
CA LEU A 78 -4.26 3.53 11.74
C LEU A 78 -4.39 3.14 10.27
N ALA A 79 -5.47 2.45 9.89
CA ALA A 79 -5.75 2.12 8.50
C ALA A 79 -5.95 3.38 7.64
N LEU A 80 -6.62 4.42 8.17
CA LEU A 80 -6.83 5.69 7.49
C LEU A 80 -5.51 6.43 7.25
N ILE A 81 -4.63 6.49 8.26
CA ILE A 81 -3.30 7.09 8.12
C ILE A 81 -2.48 6.36 7.05
N ARG A 82 -2.47 5.01 7.08
CA ARG A 82 -1.81 4.19 6.06
C ARG A 82 -2.36 4.50 4.66
N PHE A 83 -3.68 4.58 4.52
CA PHE A 83 -4.32 4.90 3.25
C PHE A 83 -3.90 6.27 2.71
N ILE A 84 -3.90 7.31 3.54
CA ILE A 84 -3.48 8.66 3.16
C ILE A 84 -2.01 8.67 2.71
N LEU A 85 -1.14 7.93 3.40
CA LEU A 85 0.27 7.80 3.04
C LEU A 85 0.47 7.10 1.69
N VAL A 86 -0.23 5.98 1.45
CA VAL A 86 -0.24 5.30 0.13
C VAL A 86 -0.64 6.31 -0.96
N LEU A 87 -1.73 7.04 -0.75
CA LEU A 87 -2.27 7.98 -1.71
C LEU A 87 -1.27 9.09 -2.03
N PHE A 88 -0.60 9.62 -0.99
CA PHE A 88 0.42 10.64 -1.11
C PHE A 88 1.65 10.13 -1.86
N PHE A 89 2.07 8.88 -1.62
CA PHE A 89 3.17 8.26 -2.36
C PHE A 89 2.86 8.08 -3.84
N ILE A 90 1.68 7.55 -4.16
CA ILE A 90 1.21 7.42 -5.54
C ILE A 90 1.17 8.80 -6.21
N PHE A 91 0.69 9.83 -5.49
CA PHE A 91 0.67 11.19 -5.99
C PHE A 91 2.08 11.71 -6.32
N ILE A 92 3.07 11.53 -5.43
CA ILE A 92 4.46 11.95 -5.67
C ILE A 92 5.04 11.23 -6.88
N VAL A 93 4.88 9.91 -6.97
CA VAL A 93 5.41 9.11 -8.09
C VAL A 93 4.80 9.58 -9.41
N CYS A 94 3.48 9.72 -9.48
CA CYS A 94 2.78 10.26 -10.65
C CYS A 94 3.24 11.68 -10.98
N TYR A 95 3.39 12.54 -9.99
CA TYR A 95 3.84 13.92 -10.17
C TYR A 95 5.25 13.98 -10.78
N ILE A 96 6.19 13.17 -10.27
CA ILE A 96 7.55 13.09 -10.80
C ILE A 96 7.54 12.57 -12.24
N LEU A 97 6.82 11.47 -12.52
CA LEU A 97 6.73 10.87 -13.86
C LEU A 97 6.10 11.81 -14.89
N LEU A 98 5.09 12.60 -14.50
CA LEU A 98 4.45 13.57 -15.39
C LEU A 98 5.33 14.80 -15.61
N LYS A 99 6.09 15.22 -14.59
CA LYS A 99 7.01 16.36 -14.70
C LYS A 99 8.21 16.06 -15.60
N THR A 100 8.72 14.83 -15.59
CA THR A 100 9.82 14.39 -16.47
C THR A 100 9.37 14.18 -17.92
N LYS A 101 8.06 14.16 -18.19
CA LYS A 101 7.48 14.01 -19.53
C LYS A 101 7.12 15.34 -20.22
N LYS A 102 7.69 16.47 -19.78
CA LYS A 102 7.66 17.71 -20.56
C LYS A 102 8.48 17.52 -21.85
N PRO A 103 7.97 17.94 -23.03
CA PRO A 103 8.71 17.86 -24.29
C PRO A 103 10.02 18.66 -24.24
#